data_AF-A0A935AG95-F1
#
_entry.id   AF-A0A935AG95-F1
#
_cell.length_a   1.000
_cell.length_b   1.000
_cell.length_c   1.000
_cell.angle_alpha   90.00
_cell.angle_beta   90.00
_cell.angle_gamma   90.00
#
_symmetry.space_group_name_H-M   'P 1'
#
loop_
_entity.id
_entity.type
_entity.pdbx_description
1 polymer ?
#
loop_
_entity_poly.entity_id
_entity_poly.type
_entity_poly.pdbx_seq_one_letter_code
_entity_poly.pdbx_strand_id
1 'polypeptide(L)'
;MKSSKIIFFATTCMLYLVQTLSAQQPYLPKFKQADPAWQHVLVNPLFQKHPNGSLAQNSYTCVSTQLTTQLVVDSFLISVVPTLSELVFLDGLIVQKININTGETLWKDIIYDAKIDSIGWVSIPKIIYRRSDGNIEFCGNRKIKDDNIQIFEYSYRAVYDFDTGERTLYYDKAEKATYPDKIGSTNGTYYKLIEDSIYLKSYLYLTGGDQPERGLSFCLVNATHDSIQFLKTIMMDPQMPVHRYTFRAIKAVEVNDSIYAVLLNLEAQQGSSFAGKNILYLFNYKDINNIHLVKTIDITEYAIYDWRFGNGSGLIMNEFADKLYIMGEYYDLAERKQFNYFLKLDDTGNVLDYTDKIKTNDDTFYLLYKPIHISDTLKLFWAYKSKNSDKEISYDIVKMNDKKEMEYLASFFPIGNNEEYFSPHNALWVGNRLIIYGVYALGVTADENGEPRHTYYILAFDLDDLKKGSTTVSTSDPIDIGKQVVVYPNPTLDKLYIKGVDNIQNIDIYDSQGKMVPTNSRSYDMIDLEIYPQGVYFVKIQTKDSQKTLRVIKK
;
A
#
# COMPACT_ATOMS: atom_id res chain seq x y z
N MET A 1 -2.95 44.01 40.66
CA MET A 1 -3.44 42.72 41.23
C MET A 1 -4.42 41.95 40.34
N LYS A 2 -5.50 42.53 39.79
CA LYS A 2 -6.40 41.74 38.89
C LYS A 2 -5.76 41.40 37.53
N SER A 3 -5.19 42.39 36.83
CA SER A 3 -4.51 42.19 35.53
C SER A 3 -3.38 41.16 35.60
N SER A 4 -2.51 41.26 36.60
CA SER A 4 -1.38 40.34 36.80
C SER A 4 -1.82 38.88 37.00
N LYS A 5 -2.97 38.62 37.64
CA LYS A 5 -3.51 37.26 37.76
C LYS A 5 -4.08 36.73 36.43
N ILE A 6 -4.73 37.59 35.63
CA ILE A 6 -5.24 37.20 34.30
C ILE A 6 -4.09 36.88 33.34
N ILE A 7 -3.03 37.71 33.33
CA ILE A 7 -1.83 37.45 32.53
C ILE A 7 -1.17 36.15 33.00
N PHE A 8 -0.97 35.94 34.30
CA PHE A 8 -0.36 34.70 34.80
C PHE A 8 -1.20 33.46 34.44
N PHE A 9 -2.53 33.53 34.54
CA PHE A 9 -3.40 32.41 34.14
C PHE A 9 -3.36 32.16 32.63
N ALA A 10 -3.36 33.21 31.80
CA ALA A 10 -3.22 33.09 30.35
C ALA A 10 -1.86 32.53 29.93
N THR A 11 -0.76 32.97 30.57
CA THR A 11 0.58 32.43 30.32
C THR A 11 0.71 30.98 30.80
N THR A 12 0.12 30.62 31.94
CA THR A 12 0.10 29.21 32.39
C THR A 12 -0.76 28.34 31.48
N CYS A 13 -1.90 28.82 30.99
CA CYS A 13 -2.70 28.11 29.99
C CYS A 13 -1.96 27.99 28.64
N MET A 14 -1.24 29.03 28.20
CA MET A 14 -0.38 28.94 27.01
C MET A 14 0.79 27.98 27.23
N LEU A 15 1.42 27.96 28.39
CA LEU A 15 2.49 27.00 28.71
C LEU A 15 1.95 25.56 28.77
N TYR A 16 0.76 25.34 29.34
CA TYR A 16 0.10 24.03 29.28
C TYR A 16 -0.30 23.64 27.85
N LEU A 17 -0.82 24.55 27.02
CA LEU A 17 -1.07 24.27 25.60
C LEU A 17 0.23 23.98 24.84
N VAL A 18 1.31 24.69 25.12
CA VAL A 18 2.63 24.47 24.49
C VAL A 18 3.26 23.16 24.99
N GLN A 19 2.98 22.73 26.22
CA GLN A 19 3.42 21.44 26.76
C GLN A 19 2.56 20.25 26.29
N THR A 20 1.27 20.43 25.97
CA THR A 20 0.46 19.41 25.29
C THR A 20 0.66 19.41 23.77
N LEU A 21 1.12 20.52 23.18
CA LEU A 21 1.65 20.61 21.81
C LEU A 21 3.13 20.22 21.70
N SER A 22 3.87 20.11 22.81
CA SER A 22 5.17 19.41 22.84
C SER A 22 5.01 17.89 22.95
N ALA A 23 3.89 17.36 22.47
CA ALA A 23 3.69 15.97 22.11
C ALA A 23 4.60 15.61 20.91
N GLN A 24 5.90 15.47 21.21
CA GLN A 24 6.96 14.83 20.44
C GLN A 24 6.94 15.14 18.94
N GLN A 25 7.82 16.02 18.47
CA GLN A 25 7.98 16.25 17.03
C GLN A 25 8.24 14.91 16.30
N PRO A 26 7.54 14.64 15.18
CA PRO A 26 7.67 13.36 14.49
C PRO A 26 9.08 13.18 13.96
N TYR A 27 9.64 11.99 14.13
CA TYR A 27 11.00 11.69 13.71
C TYR A 27 11.07 11.60 12.19
N LEU A 28 11.72 12.56 11.55
CA LEU A 28 11.80 12.65 10.09
C LEU A 28 12.95 11.77 9.57
N PRO A 29 12.69 10.64 8.89
CA PRO A 29 13.74 9.81 8.30
C PRO A 29 14.43 10.56 7.17
N LYS A 30 15.77 10.56 7.15
CA LYS A 30 16.56 11.02 6.01
C LYS A 30 17.07 9.82 5.25
N PHE A 31 16.83 9.73 3.95
CA PHE A 31 17.32 8.63 3.12
C PHE A 31 18.61 9.05 2.40
N LYS A 32 19.50 8.09 2.10
CA LYS A 32 20.80 8.39 1.49
C LYS A 32 20.70 8.73 -0.01
N GLN A 33 19.69 8.17 -0.68
CA GLN A 33 19.60 8.15 -2.13
C GLN A 33 18.79 9.34 -2.69
N ALA A 34 17.70 9.74 -2.05
CA ALA A 34 16.93 10.93 -2.39
C ALA A 34 16.13 11.41 -1.17
N ASP A 35 15.79 12.70 -1.13
CA ASP A 35 14.70 13.19 -0.29
C ASP A 35 13.34 12.80 -0.92
N PRO A 36 12.29 12.58 -0.12
CA PRO A 36 10.95 12.34 -0.66
C PRO A 36 10.40 13.60 -1.35
N ALA A 37 9.76 13.42 -2.51
CA ALA A 37 9.07 14.48 -3.25
C ALA A 37 7.90 15.08 -2.46
N TRP A 38 7.29 14.29 -1.57
CA TRP A 38 6.46 14.76 -0.45
C TRP A 38 6.37 13.67 0.62
N GLN A 39 5.98 14.06 1.84
CA GLN A 39 5.78 13.15 2.97
C GLN A 39 4.57 13.54 3.82
N HIS A 40 3.84 12.54 4.32
CA HIS A 40 2.78 12.66 5.30
C HIS A 40 3.12 11.85 6.54
N VAL A 41 3.10 12.50 7.71
CA VAL A 41 3.15 11.84 9.01
C VAL A 41 1.75 11.32 9.35
N LEU A 42 1.64 10.04 9.65
CA LEU A 42 0.37 9.42 10.06
C LEU A 42 0.20 9.56 11.58
N VAL A 43 -0.48 10.64 11.98
CA VAL A 43 -0.81 10.94 13.38
C VAL A 43 -2.23 10.46 13.71
N ASN A 44 -2.40 9.67 14.77
CA ASN A 44 -3.71 9.41 15.38
C ASN A 44 -4.11 10.66 16.23
N PRO A 45 -5.11 11.46 15.80
CA PRO A 45 -5.49 12.70 16.51
C PRO A 45 -6.36 12.44 17.75
N LEU A 46 -6.71 11.18 18.01
CA LEU A 46 -7.61 10.76 19.08
C LEU A 46 -6.85 10.21 20.29
N PHE A 47 -5.55 9.93 20.12
CA PHE A 47 -4.66 9.40 21.16
C PHE A 47 -4.76 10.16 22.49
N GLN A 48 -4.68 11.50 22.47
CA GLN A 48 -4.79 12.35 23.67
C GLN A 48 -6.19 12.35 24.33
N LYS A 49 -7.18 11.68 23.75
CA LYS A 49 -8.56 11.59 24.25
C LYS A 49 -8.96 10.18 24.66
N HIS A 50 -8.08 9.19 24.52
CA HIS A 50 -8.38 7.81 24.89
C HIS A 50 -8.39 7.65 26.43
N PRO A 51 -9.47 7.13 27.06
CA PRO A 51 -9.62 7.15 28.51
C PRO A 51 -8.62 6.29 29.29
N ASN A 52 -7.92 5.36 28.63
CA ASN A 52 -6.95 4.46 29.27
C ASN A 52 -5.47 4.85 29.02
N GLY A 53 -5.22 5.92 28.23
CA GLY A 53 -3.95 6.25 27.57
C GLY A 53 -2.64 5.86 28.26
N SER A 54 -2.11 4.68 27.94
CA SER A 54 -0.77 4.23 28.34
C SER A 54 0.37 5.08 27.75
N LEU A 55 1.33 5.44 28.62
CA LEU A 55 2.52 6.24 28.29
C LEU A 55 3.53 5.54 27.36
N ALA A 56 3.41 4.22 27.16
CA ALA A 56 4.28 3.45 26.26
C ALA A 56 3.92 3.62 24.77
N GLN A 57 2.83 4.33 24.46
CA GLN A 57 2.46 4.70 23.10
C GLN A 57 2.48 6.23 22.94
N ASN A 58 2.59 6.69 21.70
CA ASN A 58 2.41 8.09 21.34
C ASN A 58 1.47 8.21 20.11
N SER A 59 1.09 9.43 19.74
CA SER A 59 0.21 9.69 18.60
C SER A 59 0.73 9.21 17.23
N TYR A 60 1.97 8.71 17.16
CA TYR A 60 2.67 8.24 15.96
C TYR A 60 3.01 6.74 15.98
N THR A 61 2.82 6.02 17.10
CA THR A 61 2.97 4.56 17.21
C THR A 61 1.67 3.81 16.88
N CYS A 62 0.54 4.51 16.87
CA CYS A 62 -0.81 3.93 16.88
C CYS A 62 -1.40 3.66 15.48
N VAL A 63 -0.62 3.15 14.51
CA VAL A 63 -1.05 3.08 13.09
C VAL A 63 -0.48 1.85 12.36
N SER A 64 -1.21 0.72 12.26
CA SER A 64 -0.72 -0.47 11.54
C SER A 64 -0.74 -0.32 10.01
N THR A 65 0.30 0.29 9.44
CA THR A 65 0.42 0.53 7.98
C THR A 65 0.59 -0.75 7.13
N GLN A 66 0.83 -1.92 7.74
CA GLN A 66 0.82 -3.22 7.05
C GLN A 66 -0.56 -3.61 6.50
N LEU A 67 -1.59 -2.94 6.99
CA LEU A 67 -2.99 -3.24 6.74
C LEU A 67 -3.70 -1.98 6.19
N THR A 68 -3.09 -1.30 5.22
CA THR A 68 -3.69 -0.12 4.57
C THR A 68 -4.45 -0.48 3.31
N THR A 69 -5.63 0.10 3.14
CA THR A 69 -6.48 -0.04 1.95
C THR A 69 -6.35 1.22 1.10
N GLN A 70 -6.09 1.05 -0.19
CA GLN A 70 -5.62 2.16 -1.04
C GLN A 70 -6.28 2.08 -2.41
N LEU A 71 -6.63 3.24 -2.97
CA LEU A 71 -7.19 3.36 -4.31
C LEU A 71 -6.52 4.53 -5.04
N VAL A 72 -6.15 4.32 -6.30
CA VAL A 72 -5.67 5.38 -7.18
C VAL A 72 -6.81 5.77 -8.12
N VAL A 73 -7.16 7.05 -8.11
CA VAL A 73 -8.23 7.63 -8.93
C VAL A 73 -7.68 8.88 -9.62
N ASP A 74 -7.56 8.82 -10.95
CA ASP A 74 -7.06 9.90 -11.81
C ASP A 74 -5.63 10.35 -11.44
N SER A 75 -5.46 11.35 -10.57
CA SER A 75 -4.16 11.77 -10.00
C SER A 75 -4.18 11.84 -8.47
N PHE A 76 -5.14 11.14 -7.85
CA PHE A 76 -5.39 11.15 -6.42
C PHE A 76 -5.23 9.76 -5.82
N LEU A 77 -4.66 9.71 -4.62
CA LEU A 77 -4.56 8.55 -3.76
C LEU A 77 -5.63 8.69 -2.69
N ILE A 78 -6.62 7.79 -2.68
CA ILE A 78 -7.47 7.60 -1.50
C ILE A 78 -6.75 6.60 -0.60
N SER A 79 -6.46 7.05 0.62
CA SER A 79 -5.71 6.30 1.61
C SER A 79 -6.59 6.02 2.81
N VAL A 80 -6.87 4.75 3.10
CA VAL A 80 -7.50 4.31 4.35
C VAL A 80 -6.44 3.64 5.22
N VAL A 81 -6.28 4.15 6.44
CA VAL A 81 -5.22 3.76 7.37
C VAL A 81 -5.84 3.52 8.75
N PRO A 82 -5.54 2.41 9.45
CA PRO A 82 -6.04 2.22 10.81
C PRO A 82 -5.45 3.20 11.81
N THR A 83 -6.22 3.47 12.86
CA THR A 83 -5.69 3.88 14.16
C THR A 83 -5.74 2.72 15.16
N LEU A 84 -4.94 2.77 16.23
CA LEU A 84 -4.91 1.81 17.35
C LEU A 84 -5.08 2.55 18.68
N SER A 85 -5.71 1.91 19.67
CA SER A 85 -5.73 2.38 21.06
C SER A 85 -5.39 1.25 22.04
N GLU A 86 -4.08 1.06 22.27
CA GLU A 86 -3.46 0.19 23.31
C GLU A 86 -3.71 -1.33 23.24
N LEU A 87 -4.95 -1.76 23.05
CA LEU A 87 -5.35 -3.14 22.89
C LEU A 87 -4.89 -3.69 21.52
N VAL A 88 -4.97 -5.02 21.37
CA VAL A 88 -4.66 -5.75 20.11
C VAL A 88 -5.68 -5.45 18.99
N PHE A 89 -6.67 -4.59 19.27
CA PHE A 89 -7.68 -4.14 18.32
C PHE A 89 -7.36 -2.71 17.86
N LEU A 90 -7.69 -2.42 16.60
CA LEU A 90 -7.65 -1.06 16.05
C LEU A 90 -8.74 -0.21 16.79
N ASP A 91 -8.84 1.10 16.57
CA ASP A 91 -9.88 1.94 17.22
C ASP A 91 -10.65 2.85 16.25
N GLY A 92 -10.16 3.01 15.03
CA GLY A 92 -10.76 3.84 14.00
C GLY A 92 -9.98 3.80 12.68
N LEU A 93 -10.33 4.69 11.77
CA LEU A 93 -9.68 4.83 10.46
C LEU A 93 -9.42 6.30 10.13
N ILE A 94 -8.22 6.60 9.64
CA ILE A 94 -7.92 7.84 8.93
C ILE A 94 -8.20 7.61 7.44
N VAL A 95 -8.99 8.50 6.82
CA VAL A 95 -9.30 8.49 5.39
C VAL A 95 -8.90 9.82 4.79
N GLN A 96 -8.18 9.81 3.67
CA GLN A 96 -7.68 11.05 3.06
C GLN A 96 -7.48 10.93 1.55
N LYS A 97 -7.86 11.97 0.80
CA LYS A 97 -7.60 12.16 -0.63
C LYS A 97 -6.35 13.01 -0.81
N ILE A 98 -5.25 12.40 -1.24
CA ILE A 98 -3.96 13.06 -1.46
C ILE A 98 -3.72 13.21 -2.96
N ASN A 99 -3.39 14.42 -3.44
CA ASN A 99 -2.90 14.63 -4.79
C ASN A 99 -1.51 14.00 -4.92
N ILE A 100 -1.38 12.97 -5.77
CA ILE A 100 -0.16 12.18 -5.94
C ILE A 100 1.01 13.04 -6.42
N ASN A 101 0.73 14.14 -7.13
CA ASN A 101 1.75 15.00 -7.72
C ASN A 101 2.24 16.13 -6.79
N THR A 102 1.39 16.68 -5.92
CA THR A 102 1.76 17.78 -4.99
C THR A 102 1.95 17.33 -3.55
N GLY A 103 1.38 16.19 -3.14
CA GLY A 103 1.28 15.79 -1.74
C GLY A 103 0.20 16.54 -0.98
N GLU A 104 -0.61 17.36 -1.65
CA GLU A 104 -1.71 18.11 -1.07
C GLU A 104 -2.85 17.19 -0.65
N THR A 105 -3.26 17.24 0.61
CA THR A 105 -4.47 16.56 1.09
C THR A 105 -5.67 17.44 0.82
N LEU A 106 -6.52 17.06 -0.14
CA LEU A 106 -7.71 17.82 -0.54
C LEU A 106 -8.79 17.76 0.55
N TRP A 107 -9.01 16.56 1.08
CA TRP A 107 -9.87 16.32 2.23
C TRP A 107 -9.32 15.17 3.08
N LYS A 108 -9.64 15.21 4.37
CA LYS A 108 -9.32 14.19 5.37
C LYS A 108 -10.47 14.05 6.34
N ASP A 109 -10.87 12.81 6.58
CA ASP A 109 -11.86 12.43 7.58
C ASP A 109 -11.27 11.35 8.50
N ILE A 110 -11.91 11.16 9.65
CA ILE A 110 -11.55 10.16 10.64
C ILE A 110 -12.83 9.39 10.99
N ILE A 111 -12.90 8.11 10.61
CA ILE A 111 -13.96 7.22 11.07
C ILE A 111 -13.59 6.77 12.49
N TYR A 112 -14.10 7.53 13.44
CA TYR A 112 -14.09 7.24 14.87
C TYR A 112 -15.40 7.76 15.45
N ASP A 113 -16.14 6.92 16.17
CA ASP A 113 -17.27 7.41 16.95
C ASP A 113 -16.77 7.81 18.34
N ALA A 114 -17.03 9.05 18.74
CA ALA A 114 -16.74 9.52 20.11
C ALA A 114 -17.51 8.71 21.18
N LYS A 115 -18.49 7.91 20.76
CA LYS A 115 -19.11 6.82 21.53
C LYS A 115 -18.48 5.45 21.20
N ILE A 116 -17.17 5.30 21.39
CA ILE A 116 -16.56 3.95 21.50
C ILE A 116 -17.28 3.13 22.58
N ASP A 117 -17.82 3.81 23.60
CA ASP A 117 -18.68 3.26 24.65
C ASP A 117 -20.17 3.07 24.24
N SER A 118 -20.52 3.13 22.95
CA SER A 118 -21.87 2.80 22.46
C SER A 118 -22.01 2.22 21.03
N ILE A 119 -20.95 2.08 20.23
CA ILE A 119 -21.03 1.35 18.93
C ILE A 119 -19.92 0.31 18.71
N GLY A 120 -18.91 0.26 19.59
CA GLY A 120 -17.75 -0.61 19.44
C GLY A 120 -16.74 -0.14 18.38
N TRP A 121 -16.14 -1.09 17.66
CA TRP A 121 -14.91 -0.93 16.87
C TRP A 121 -15.14 -1.10 15.36
N VAL A 122 -14.38 -0.39 14.51
CA VAL A 122 -14.29 -0.64 13.06
C VAL A 122 -12.90 -1.13 12.64
N SER A 123 -12.84 -2.25 11.93
CA SER A 123 -11.61 -2.75 11.32
C SER A 123 -11.26 -2.00 10.05
N ILE A 124 -10.01 -2.17 9.64
CA ILE A 124 -9.54 -1.90 8.28
C ILE A 124 -10.50 -2.46 7.23
N PRO A 125 -10.86 -1.66 6.21
CA PRO A 125 -11.61 -2.16 5.07
C PRO A 125 -10.72 -3.10 4.26
N LYS A 126 -11.27 -4.20 3.74
CA LYS A 126 -10.47 -5.15 2.94
C LYS A 126 -10.58 -4.87 1.44
N ILE A 127 -11.53 -4.02 1.06
CA ILE A 127 -11.79 -3.57 -0.31
C ILE A 127 -12.09 -2.06 -0.30
N ILE A 128 -11.65 -1.36 -1.35
CA ILE A 128 -11.94 0.04 -1.65
C ILE A 128 -12.04 0.22 -3.16
N TYR A 129 -13.00 1.00 -3.66
CA TYR A 129 -13.21 1.17 -5.11
C TYR A 129 -13.86 2.50 -5.47
N ARG A 130 -13.73 2.91 -6.75
CA ARG A 130 -14.53 4.00 -7.34
C ARG A 130 -15.86 3.44 -7.83
N ARG A 131 -16.92 4.19 -7.58
CA ARG A 131 -18.29 3.93 -8.02
C ARG A 131 -18.59 4.58 -9.37
N SER A 132 -19.64 4.12 -10.05
CA SER A 132 -20.18 4.68 -11.30
C SER A 132 -20.82 6.05 -11.12
N ASP A 133 -21.34 6.36 -9.92
CA ASP A 133 -21.70 7.72 -9.52
C ASP A 133 -20.48 8.65 -9.28
N GLY A 134 -19.27 8.12 -9.39
CA GLY A 134 -17.99 8.80 -9.23
C GLY A 134 -17.39 8.72 -7.82
N ASN A 135 -18.19 8.35 -6.82
CA ASN A 135 -17.84 8.35 -5.39
C ASN A 135 -16.88 7.22 -5.02
N ILE A 136 -16.36 7.26 -3.79
CA ILE A 136 -15.46 6.24 -3.26
C ILE A 136 -16.18 5.41 -2.21
N GLU A 137 -16.03 4.09 -2.26
CA GLU A 137 -16.65 3.19 -1.30
C GLU A 137 -15.66 2.17 -0.75
N PHE A 138 -15.80 1.84 0.54
CA PHE A 138 -15.07 0.75 1.18
C PHE A 138 -15.88 0.07 2.29
N CYS A 139 -15.61 -1.22 2.52
CA CYS A 139 -16.32 -2.06 3.48
C CYS A 139 -15.35 -2.85 4.38
N GLY A 140 -15.71 -3.01 5.65
CA GLY A 140 -14.87 -3.68 6.66
C GLY A 140 -15.64 -4.24 7.86
N ASN A 141 -14.91 -4.87 8.76
CA ASN A 141 -15.49 -5.56 9.92
C ASN A 141 -15.83 -4.55 11.03
N ARG A 142 -16.83 -4.84 11.85
CA ARG A 142 -17.13 -4.11 13.09
C ARG A 142 -17.07 -5.09 14.27
N LYS A 143 -16.78 -4.63 15.49
CA LYS A 143 -17.12 -5.36 16.72
C LYS A 143 -18.14 -4.52 17.47
N ILE A 144 -19.17 -5.15 18.01
CA ILE A 144 -20.24 -4.50 18.76
C ILE A 144 -19.81 -4.41 20.24
N LYS A 145 -20.31 -3.40 20.96
CA LYS A 145 -19.80 -3.04 22.29
C LYS A 145 -19.82 -4.20 23.30
N ASP A 146 -20.98 -4.84 23.46
CA ASP A 146 -21.23 -5.76 24.58
C ASP A 146 -20.93 -7.24 24.24
N ASP A 147 -20.55 -7.54 22.99
CA ASP A 147 -19.97 -8.84 22.63
C ASP A 147 -18.45 -8.75 22.72
N ASN A 148 -17.84 -9.50 23.66
CA ASN A 148 -16.40 -9.45 23.86
C ASN A 148 -15.59 -10.26 22.83
N ILE A 149 -16.21 -11.17 22.08
CA ILE A 149 -15.55 -12.20 21.27
C ILE A 149 -15.84 -12.02 19.77
N GLN A 150 -17.07 -11.67 19.39
CA GLN A 150 -17.49 -11.70 17.98
C GLN A 150 -17.08 -10.44 17.22
N ILE A 151 -16.18 -10.64 16.24
CA ILE A 151 -15.92 -9.66 15.19
C ILE A 151 -16.96 -9.90 14.08
N PHE A 152 -17.86 -8.94 13.92
CA PHE A 152 -18.81 -8.84 12.81
C PHE A 152 -18.08 -8.34 11.57
N GLU A 153 -17.24 -9.20 11.05
CA GLU A 153 -16.98 -9.40 9.63
C GLU A 153 -17.91 -8.58 8.68
N TYR A 154 -17.39 -7.66 7.82
CA TYR A 154 -18.11 -6.89 6.77
C TYR A 154 -19.49 -6.39 7.27
N SER A 155 -19.50 -5.51 8.26
CA SER A 155 -20.75 -4.97 8.85
C SER A 155 -20.77 -3.45 8.98
N TYR A 156 -19.78 -2.78 8.36
CA TYR A 156 -19.89 -1.38 7.99
C TYR A 156 -19.44 -1.16 6.54
N ARG A 157 -20.00 -0.12 5.94
CA ARG A 157 -19.69 0.44 4.63
C ARG A 157 -19.61 1.96 4.75
N ALA A 158 -18.55 2.57 4.23
CA ALA A 158 -18.46 4.02 4.11
C ALA A 158 -18.44 4.40 2.62
N VAL A 159 -19.28 5.36 2.26
CA VAL A 159 -19.30 6.01 0.94
C VAL A 159 -18.90 7.47 1.13
N TYR A 160 -17.94 7.93 0.35
CA TYR A 160 -17.42 9.29 0.35
C TYR A 160 -17.69 9.96 -0.99
N ASP A 161 -18.27 11.16 -0.95
CA ASP A 161 -18.25 12.05 -2.11
C ASP A 161 -16.78 12.32 -2.51
N PHE A 162 -16.45 12.10 -3.78
CA PHE A 162 -15.05 12.07 -4.21
C PHE A 162 -14.36 13.42 -4.04
N ASP A 163 -15.04 14.56 -4.20
CA ASP A 163 -14.42 15.87 -4.30
C ASP A 163 -14.54 16.71 -3.02
N THR A 164 -15.65 16.57 -2.28
CA THR A 164 -15.87 17.22 -0.98
C THR A 164 -15.37 16.39 0.21
N GLY A 165 -15.36 15.07 0.08
CA GLY A 165 -15.09 14.15 1.19
C GLY A 165 -16.27 13.96 2.16
N GLU A 166 -17.50 14.37 1.80
CA GLU A 166 -18.69 14.12 2.63
C GLU A 166 -18.96 12.62 2.76
N ARG A 167 -19.05 12.12 4.00
CA ARG A 167 -19.17 10.69 4.32
C ARG A 167 -20.60 10.29 4.67
N THR A 168 -21.17 9.35 3.92
CA THR A 168 -22.30 8.53 4.36
C THR A 168 -21.80 7.19 4.91
N LEU A 169 -22.21 6.83 6.14
CA LEU A 169 -21.81 5.60 6.82
C LEU A 169 -23.02 4.68 7.02
N TYR A 170 -22.90 3.43 6.58
CA TYR A 170 -23.92 2.39 6.67
C TYR A 170 -23.42 1.24 7.55
N TYR A 171 -24.28 0.71 8.41
CA TYR A 171 -24.03 -0.41 9.32
C TYR A 171 -25.37 -0.92 9.87
N ASP A 172 -25.40 -2.15 10.37
CA ASP A 172 -26.58 -2.66 11.07
C ASP A 172 -26.85 -1.87 12.37
N LYS A 173 -28.05 -1.30 12.44
CA LYS A 173 -28.57 -0.51 13.57
C LYS A 173 -29.22 -1.35 14.66
N ALA A 174 -29.50 -2.63 14.41
CA ALA A 174 -30.08 -3.54 15.39
C ALA A 174 -29.04 -4.17 16.34
N GLU A 175 -27.74 -3.98 16.05
CA GLU A 175 -26.60 -4.61 16.73
C GLU A 175 -26.67 -6.15 16.71
N LYS A 176 -27.13 -6.68 15.57
CA LYS A 176 -27.43 -8.09 15.30
C LYS A 176 -27.00 -8.44 13.88
N ALA A 177 -25.72 -8.27 13.57
CA ALA A 177 -25.12 -8.80 12.33
C ALA A 177 -25.02 -10.34 12.43
N THR A 178 -26.17 -11.03 12.40
CA THR A 178 -26.32 -12.48 12.62
C THR A 178 -25.81 -13.27 11.41
N TYR A 179 -24.49 -13.29 11.27
CA TYR A 179 -23.80 -14.35 10.54
C TYR A 179 -24.17 -15.69 11.19
N PRO A 180 -24.73 -16.67 10.46
CA PRO A 180 -25.39 -17.81 11.07
C PRO A 180 -24.49 -18.57 12.06
N ASP A 181 -24.99 -18.83 13.27
CA ASP A 181 -24.27 -19.45 14.40
C ASP A 181 -23.71 -20.87 14.11
N LYS A 182 -23.96 -21.39 12.92
CA LYS A 182 -23.52 -22.69 12.40
C LYS A 182 -22.22 -22.61 11.58
N ILE A 183 -21.64 -21.43 11.37
CA ILE A 183 -20.49 -21.20 10.47
C ILE A 183 -19.27 -20.68 11.24
N GLY A 184 -18.68 -21.54 12.07
CA GLY A 184 -17.49 -21.20 12.86
C GLY A 184 -16.19 -21.17 12.04
N SER A 185 -15.85 -20.03 11.44
CA SER A 185 -14.49 -19.78 10.91
C SER A 185 -14.18 -18.28 10.79
N THR A 186 -12.96 -17.89 11.17
CA THR A 186 -12.43 -16.51 11.17
C THR A 186 -11.87 -16.04 9.82
N ASN A 187 -12.12 -16.81 8.74
CA ASN A 187 -11.32 -16.78 7.51
C ASN A 187 -12.14 -16.42 6.25
N GLY A 188 -13.13 -15.55 6.36
CA GLY A 188 -13.88 -15.07 5.19
C GLY A 188 -13.10 -14.02 4.38
N THR A 189 -13.30 -13.99 3.06
CA THR A 189 -12.80 -12.89 2.18
C THR A 189 -13.93 -12.27 1.33
N TYR A 190 -13.91 -10.93 1.14
CA TYR A 190 -15.00 -10.06 0.69
C TYR A 190 -14.60 -9.48 -0.66
N TYR A 191 -15.52 -9.51 -1.64
CA TYR A 191 -15.28 -8.97 -2.98
C TYR A 191 -16.44 -8.09 -3.41
N LYS A 192 -16.24 -7.32 -4.47
CA LYS A 192 -17.31 -6.60 -5.14
C LYS A 192 -17.85 -7.53 -6.22
N LEU A 193 -19.16 -7.52 -6.49
CA LEU A 193 -19.66 -8.01 -7.78
C LEU A 193 -20.34 -6.91 -8.58
N ILE A 194 -21.19 -6.12 -7.92
CA ILE A 194 -21.96 -5.04 -8.53
C ILE A 194 -21.98 -3.86 -7.55
N GLU A 195 -22.21 -2.66 -8.09
CA GLU A 195 -22.41 -1.45 -7.30
C GLU A 195 -23.75 -1.45 -6.55
N ASP A 196 -23.79 -0.80 -5.39
CA ASP A 196 -24.97 -0.68 -4.50
C ASP A 196 -25.65 -2.02 -4.12
N SER A 197 -24.94 -3.15 -4.23
CA SER A 197 -25.37 -4.45 -3.69
C SER A 197 -24.17 -5.32 -3.32
N ILE A 198 -24.07 -5.71 -2.05
CA ILE A 198 -22.85 -6.28 -1.44
C ILE A 198 -22.87 -7.80 -1.60
N TYR A 199 -22.74 -8.24 -2.85
CA TYR A 199 -22.61 -9.67 -3.18
C TYR A 199 -21.21 -10.21 -2.90
N LEU A 200 -21.16 -11.49 -2.53
CA LEU A 200 -19.98 -12.36 -2.42
C LEU A 200 -18.98 -12.09 -1.30
N LYS A 201 -19.29 -12.74 -0.17
CA LYS A 201 -18.29 -13.34 0.71
C LYS A 201 -18.15 -14.83 0.40
N SER A 202 -16.92 -15.33 0.41
CA SER A 202 -16.63 -16.77 0.39
C SER A 202 -16.24 -17.28 1.79
N TYR A 203 -16.96 -18.26 2.32
CA TYR A 203 -16.62 -18.96 3.58
C TYR A 203 -16.12 -20.38 3.31
N LEU A 204 -15.08 -20.83 4.01
CA LEU A 204 -14.81 -22.26 4.15
C LEU A 204 -15.80 -22.87 5.17
N TYR A 205 -16.73 -23.68 4.68
CA TYR A 205 -17.55 -24.56 5.49
C TYR A 205 -16.79 -25.86 5.78
N LEU A 206 -16.83 -26.28 7.04
CA LEU A 206 -16.31 -27.54 7.54
C LEU A 206 -17.43 -28.24 8.32
N THR A 207 -17.86 -29.43 7.88
CA THR A 207 -18.71 -30.27 8.74
C THR A 207 -17.85 -31.03 9.75
N GLY A 208 -18.36 -31.19 10.97
CA GLY A 208 -17.84 -32.17 11.92
C GLY A 208 -18.55 -33.52 11.74
N GLY A 209 -17.80 -34.62 11.79
CA GLY A 209 -18.32 -35.98 11.64
C GLY A 209 -17.27 -36.92 11.04
N ASP A 210 -17.66 -38.17 10.75
CA ASP A 210 -16.76 -39.19 10.18
C ASP A 210 -16.36 -38.90 8.73
N GLN A 211 -17.17 -38.11 8.02
CA GLN A 211 -16.83 -37.53 6.72
C GLN A 211 -16.91 -36.00 6.81
N PRO A 212 -15.84 -35.33 7.27
CA PRO A 212 -15.78 -33.88 7.30
C PRO A 212 -15.68 -33.34 5.87
N GLU A 213 -16.72 -32.63 5.44
CA GLU A 213 -16.81 -32.00 4.14
C GLU A 213 -16.11 -30.64 4.14
N ARG A 214 -15.54 -30.26 2.99
CA ARG A 214 -15.00 -28.91 2.74
C ARG A 214 -15.77 -28.26 1.61
N GLY A 215 -16.33 -27.08 1.83
CA GLY A 215 -17.06 -26.35 0.79
C GLY A 215 -16.83 -24.85 0.87
N LEU A 216 -16.84 -24.17 -0.27
CA LEU A 216 -16.85 -22.72 -0.36
C LEU A 216 -18.30 -22.24 -0.43
N SER A 217 -18.77 -21.58 0.62
CA SER A 217 -20.14 -21.05 0.69
C SER A 217 -20.17 -19.59 0.26
N PHE A 218 -21.15 -19.24 -0.55
CA PHE A 218 -21.35 -17.95 -1.20
C PHE A 218 -22.65 -17.29 -0.73
N CYS A 219 -22.59 -16.01 -0.35
CA CYS A 219 -23.76 -15.23 0.07
C CYS A 219 -23.77 -13.80 -0.50
N LEU A 220 -24.96 -13.21 -0.50
CA LEU A 220 -25.25 -11.78 -0.66
C LEU A 220 -25.49 -11.16 0.73
N VAL A 221 -25.04 -9.92 0.92
CA VAL A 221 -25.47 -9.01 2.00
C VAL A 221 -26.10 -7.77 1.35
N ASN A 222 -27.20 -7.24 1.88
CA ASN A 222 -27.78 -6.02 1.33
C ASN A 222 -26.97 -4.76 1.69
N ALA A 223 -27.16 -3.66 0.95
CA ALA A 223 -26.35 -2.44 1.11
C ALA A 223 -26.42 -1.79 2.51
N THR A 224 -27.45 -2.10 3.29
CA THR A 224 -27.66 -1.65 4.68
C THR A 224 -27.09 -2.60 5.74
N HIS A 225 -26.65 -3.81 5.36
CA HIS A 225 -26.11 -4.87 6.22
C HIS A 225 -27.12 -5.51 7.21
N ASP A 226 -28.42 -5.36 6.95
CA ASP A 226 -29.51 -5.93 7.77
C ASP A 226 -30.12 -7.22 7.20
N SER A 227 -29.69 -7.65 6.00
CA SER A 227 -30.18 -8.89 5.37
C SER A 227 -29.05 -9.67 4.67
N ILE A 228 -29.09 -11.00 4.83
CA ILE A 228 -28.16 -11.95 4.20
C ILE A 228 -28.96 -12.99 3.41
N GLN A 229 -28.65 -13.16 2.13
CA GLN A 229 -29.16 -14.25 1.29
C GLN A 229 -28.05 -15.25 1.01
N PHE A 230 -28.24 -16.50 1.45
CA PHE A 230 -27.38 -17.61 1.01
C PHE A 230 -27.65 -17.93 -0.46
N LEU A 231 -26.59 -18.08 -1.26
CA LEU A 231 -26.70 -18.39 -2.69
C LEU A 231 -26.43 -19.87 -2.94
N LYS A 232 -25.25 -20.37 -2.54
CA LYS A 232 -24.75 -21.71 -2.89
C LYS A 232 -23.57 -22.11 -2.00
N THR A 233 -23.36 -23.41 -1.81
CA THR A 233 -22.05 -23.96 -1.43
C THR A 233 -21.51 -24.79 -2.57
N ILE A 234 -20.24 -24.63 -2.91
CA ILE A 234 -19.53 -25.48 -3.86
C ILE A 234 -18.53 -26.32 -3.08
N MET A 235 -18.69 -27.65 -3.13
CA MET A 235 -17.82 -28.56 -2.42
C MET A 235 -16.43 -28.60 -3.07
N MET A 236 -15.39 -28.50 -2.25
CA MET A 236 -14.02 -28.72 -2.68
C MET A 236 -13.79 -30.23 -2.83
N ASP A 237 -12.92 -30.62 -3.77
CA ASP A 237 -12.86 -31.98 -4.31
C ASP A 237 -12.69 -33.09 -3.22
N PRO A 238 -13.66 -34.03 -3.08
CA PRO A 238 -13.59 -35.13 -2.12
C PRO A 238 -12.48 -36.16 -2.42
N GLN A 239 -11.78 -36.07 -3.56
CA GLN A 239 -10.59 -36.89 -3.84
C GLN A 239 -9.44 -36.64 -2.85
N MET A 240 -9.44 -35.51 -2.11
CA MET A 240 -8.52 -35.31 -1.00
C MET A 240 -9.09 -35.86 0.31
N PRO A 241 -8.51 -36.90 0.92
CA PRO A 241 -8.98 -37.42 2.21
C PRO A 241 -8.81 -36.35 3.29
N VAL A 242 -9.91 -35.70 3.66
CA VAL A 242 -9.93 -34.46 4.47
C VAL A 242 -9.23 -34.63 5.83
N HIS A 243 -9.32 -35.83 6.42
CA HIS A 243 -8.63 -36.20 7.65
C HIS A 243 -7.10 -36.37 7.54
N ARG A 244 -6.51 -36.24 6.35
CA ARG A 244 -5.04 -36.33 6.13
C ARG A 244 -4.35 -34.99 5.94
N TYR A 245 -5.11 -33.91 5.80
CA TYR A 245 -4.57 -32.58 5.49
C TYR A 245 -5.00 -31.54 6.51
N THR A 246 -4.04 -30.90 7.17
CA THR A 246 -4.24 -29.70 7.97
C THR A 246 -4.39 -28.50 7.06
N PHE A 247 -5.36 -27.64 7.37
CA PHE A 247 -5.52 -26.34 6.75
C PHE A 247 -4.42 -25.39 7.24
N ARG A 248 -3.68 -24.75 6.32
CA ARG A 248 -2.70 -23.72 6.69
C ARG A 248 -3.11 -22.31 6.25
N ALA A 249 -3.53 -22.13 5.01
CA ALA A 249 -4.08 -20.86 4.55
C ALA A 249 -5.12 -21.01 3.44
N ILE A 250 -6.05 -20.06 3.40
CA ILE A 250 -6.75 -19.63 2.18
C ILE A 250 -6.20 -18.25 1.82
N LYS A 251 -6.03 -18.05 0.52
CA LYS A 251 -5.80 -16.75 -0.09
C LYS A 251 -6.70 -16.66 -1.32
N ALA A 252 -7.24 -15.50 -1.62
CA ALA A 252 -8.19 -15.35 -2.71
C ALA A 252 -8.20 -13.91 -3.25
N VAL A 253 -8.74 -13.71 -4.45
CA VAL A 253 -8.99 -12.39 -5.04
C VAL A 253 -9.96 -12.46 -6.24
N GLU A 254 -10.48 -11.30 -6.62
CA GLU A 254 -11.12 -11.00 -7.91
C GLU A 254 -10.05 -10.86 -9.02
N VAL A 255 -10.10 -11.68 -10.08
CA VAL A 255 -9.09 -11.69 -11.17
C VAL A 255 -9.47 -10.72 -12.30
N ASN A 256 -10.75 -10.71 -12.62
CA ASN A 256 -11.45 -9.85 -13.58
C ASN A 256 -12.96 -9.94 -13.30
N ASP A 257 -13.78 -9.20 -14.04
CA ASP A 257 -15.25 -9.05 -13.89
C ASP A 257 -16.11 -10.35 -13.96
N SER A 258 -15.46 -11.50 -14.07
CA SER A 258 -16.05 -12.81 -14.30
C SER A 258 -15.44 -13.91 -13.45
N ILE A 259 -14.14 -13.82 -13.11
CA ILE A 259 -13.35 -14.89 -12.49
C ILE A 259 -12.87 -14.51 -11.08
N TYR A 260 -13.22 -15.37 -10.12
CA TYR A 260 -12.79 -15.30 -8.72
C TYR A 260 -11.85 -16.47 -8.40
N ALA A 261 -10.66 -16.18 -7.86
CA ALA A 261 -9.62 -17.17 -7.59
C ALA A 261 -9.44 -17.45 -6.10
N VAL A 262 -9.23 -18.71 -5.72
CA VAL A 262 -8.97 -19.15 -4.35
C VAL A 262 -7.81 -20.16 -4.33
N LEU A 263 -6.66 -19.78 -3.76
CA LEU A 263 -5.59 -20.70 -3.39
C LEU A 263 -5.87 -21.29 -2.00
N LEU A 264 -5.75 -22.61 -1.91
CA LEU A 264 -5.83 -23.39 -0.70
C LEU A 264 -4.46 -24.05 -0.43
N ASN A 265 -3.80 -23.65 0.64
CA ASN A 265 -2.54 -24.25 1.12
C ASN A 265 -2.84 -25.37 2.12
N LEU A 266 -2.51 -26.60 1.74
CA LEU A 266 -2.74 -27.82 2.53
C LEU A 266 -1.42 -28.46 2.93
N GLU A 267 -1.27 -28.69 4.22
CA GLU A 267 -0.15 -29.46 4.78
C GLU A 267 -0.63 -30.88 5.10
N ALA A 268 0.14 -31.91 4.75
CA ALA A 268 -0.16 -33.27 5.18
C ALA A 268 0.10 -33.42 6.70
N GLN A 269 -0.82 -34.10 7.41
CA GLN A 269 -0.67 -34.33 8.85
C GLN A 269 0.58 -35.15 9.19
N GLN A 270 1.13 -34.95 10.39
CA GLN A 270 2.32 -35.67 10.85
C GLN A 270 2.09 -37.20 10.83
N GLY A 271 3.01 -37.95 10.22
CA GLY A 271 2.87 -39.40 10.01
C GLY A 271 2.00 -39.80 8.80
N SER A 272 1.49 -38.84 8.04
CA SER A 272 0.84 -39.08 6.75
C SER A 272 1.87 -39.43 5.66
N SER A 273 1.49 -40.29 4.71
CA SER A 273 2.29 -40.60 3.51
C SER A 273 2.03 -39.64 2.34
N PHE A 274 1.17 -38.64 2.53
CA PHE A 274 0.87 -37.61 1.54
C PHE A 274 1.88 -36.45 1.64
N ALA A 275 2.18 -35.81 0.51
CA ALA A 275 2.89 -34.52 0.49
C ALA A 275 1.92 -33.36 0.76
N GLY A 276 2.46 -32.17 1.07
CA GLY A 276 1.67 -30.93 1.03
C GLY A 276 1.12 -30.66 -0.38
N LYS A 277 0.04 -29.87 -0.47
CA LYS A 277 -0.70 -29.57 -1.70
C LYS A 277 -1.07 -28.10 -1.76
N ASN A 278 -0.93 -27.48 -2.93
CA ASN A 278 -1.34 -26.11 -3.20
C ASN A 278 -2.34 -26.13 -4.34
N ILE A 279 -3.63 -25.96 -4.01
CA ILE A 279 -4.74 -26.12 -4.95
C ILE A 279 -5.39 -24.77 -5.23
N LEU A 280 -5.42 -24.39 -6.50
CA LEU A 280 -6.06 -23.19 -7.00
C LEU A 280 -7.43 -23.55 -7.58
N TYR A 281 -8.48 -22.94 -7.04
CA TYR A 281 -9.84 -23.02 -7.55
C TYR A 281 -10.20 -21.71 -8.27
N LEU A 282 -10.79 -21.82 -9.45
CA LEU A 282 -11.30 -20.68 -10.23
C LEU A 282 -12.81 -20.80 -10.37
N PHE A 283 -13.53 -19.76 -9.97
CA PHE A 283 -15.00 -19.69 -9.99
C PHE A 283 -15.46 -18.61 -10.96
N ASN A 284 -16.48 -18.91 -11.78
CA ASN A 284 -17.19 -17.88 -12.51
C ASN A 284 -18.29 -17.31 -11.60
N TYR A 285 -18.33 -15.98 -11.46
CA TYR A 285 -19.31 -15.27 -10.64
C TYR A 285 -20.19 -14.28 -11.43
N LYS A 286 -19.98 -14.16 -12.74
CA LYS A 286 -20.54 -13.11 -13.60
C LYS A 286 -22.07 -13.01 -13.54
N ASP A 287 -22.74 -14.15 -13.38
CA ASP A 287 -24.14 -14.24 -12.95
C ASP A 287 -24.21 -14.80 -11.53
N ILE A 288 -24.68 -13.96 -10.61
CA ILE A 288 -24.90 -14.27 -9.19
C ILE A 288 -25.84 -15.46 -8.95
N ASN A 289 -26.69 -15.79 -9.92
CA ASN A 289 -27.63 -16.92 -9.86
C ASN A 289 -27.00 -18.22 -10.37
N ASN A 290 -25.89 -18.13 -11.11
CA ASN A 290 -25.22 -19.24 -11.79
C ASN A 290 -23.73 -19.36 -11.41
N ILE A 291 -23.37 -18.99 -10.18
CA ILE A 291 -22.00 -19.11 -9.67
C ILE A 291 -21.55 -20.58 -9.71
N HIS A 292 -20.42 -20.86 -10.35
CA HIS A 292 -19.91 -22.22 -10.54
C HIS A 292 -18.37 -22.28 -10.55
N LEU A 293 -17.84 -23.46 -10.21
CA LEU A 293 -16.43 -23.78 -10.37
C LEU A 293 -16.13 -23.98 -11.86
N VAL A 294 -15.14 -23.24 -12.38
CA VAL A 294 -14.63 -23.36 -13.74
C VAL A 294 -13.52 -24.41 -13.80
N LYS A 295 -12.59 -24.37 -12.85
CA LYS A 295 -11.38 -25.21 -12.86
C LYS A 295 -10.85 -25.42 -11.44
N THR A 296 -10.41 -26.64 -11.15
CA THR A 296 -9.51 -26.96 -10.03
C THR A 296 -8.14 -27.25 -10.62
N ILE A 297 -7.09 -26.65 -10.07
CA ILE A 297 -5.72 -26.75 -10.59
C ILE A 297 -4.82 -27.11 -9.43
N ASP A 298 -4.08 -28.21 -9.56
CA ASP A 298 -2.98 -28.52 -8.65
C ASP A 298 -1.74 -27.76 -9.11
N ILE A 299 -1.31 -26.76 -8.33
CA ILE A 299 -0.13 -25.95 -8.63
C ILE A 299 1.06 -26.31 -7.74
N THR A 300 1.04 -27.47 -7.06
CA THR A 300 2.07 -27.88 -6.08
C THR A 300 3.48 -27.97 -6.67
N GLU A 301 3.62 -28.22 -7.98
CA GLU A 301 4.92 -28.23 -8.67
C GLU A 301 5.51 -26.84 -8.96
N TYR A 302 4.70 -25.77 -8.85
CA TYR A 302 5.10 -24.38 -9.09
C TYR A 302 5.08 -23.53 -7.83
N ALA A 303 4.02 -23.66 -7.01
CA ALA A 303 3.90 -23.00 -5.73
C ALA A 303 4.45 -23.94 -4.66
N ILE A 304 5.73 -23.76 -4.31
CA ILE A 304 6.35 -24.49 -3.22
C ILE A 304 5.85 -23.86 -1.90
N TYR A 305 5.30 -24.67 -1.00
CA TYR A 305 4.85 -24.23 0.32
C TYR A 305 5.79 -24.77 1.40
N ASP A 306 6.31 -23.87 2.23
CA ASP A 306 7.22 -24.21 3.32
C ASP A 306 6.76 -23.56 4.63
N TRP A 307 6.21 -24.38 5.52
CA TRP A 307 5.63 -23.95 6.80
C TRP A 307 6.62 -23.22 7.72
N ARG A 308 7.93 -23.37 7.49
CA ARG A 308 8.98 -22.66 8.25
C ARG A 308 8.91 -21.15 8.06
N PHE A 309 8.35 -20.69 6.94
CA PHE A 309 8.07 -19.29 6.63
C PHE A 309 6.61 -18.91 7.00
N GLY A 310 6.03 -19.61 7.97
CA GLY A 310 4.71 -19.36 8.53
C GLY A 310 3.60 -19.58 7.51
N ASN A 311 2.89 -18.50 7.15
CA ASN A 311 1.85 -18.56 6.11
C ASN A 311 2.43 -18.68 4.68
N GLY A 312 3.75 -18.78 4.53
CA GLY A 312 4.43 -19.84 3.74
C GLY A 312 4.33 -19.84 2.21
N SER A 313 3.40 -19.10 1.63
CA SER A 313 3.33 -18.77 0.20
C SER A 313 2.58 -17.46 0.03
N GLY A 314 3.29 -16.41 -0.38
CA GLY A 314 2.76 -15.08 -0.56
C GLY A 314 1.91 -14.97 -1.82
N LEU A 315 0.65 -15.44 -1.76
CA LEU A 315 -0.33 -15.12 -2.80
C LEU A 315 -0.57 -13.59 -2.79
N ILE A 316 0.22 -12.88 -3.59
CA ILE A 316 0.14 -11.43 -3.83
C ILE A 316 -0.41 -11.27 -5.24
N MET A 317 -1.70 -11.55 -5.37
CA MET A 317 -2.45 -11.19 -6.57
C MET A 317 -2.73 -9.69 -6.50
N ASN A 318 -2.10 -8.94 -7.39
CA ASN A 318 -2.49 -7.57 -7.70
C ASN A 318 -3.13 -7.58 -9.09
N GLU A 319 -4.18 -6.78 -9.27
CA GLU A 319 -4.90 -6.60 -10.54
C GLU A 319 -3.99 -5.95 -11.60
N PHE A 320 -3.26 -6.77 -12.35
CA PHE A 320 -2.38 -6.31 -13.42
C PHE A 320 -2.72 -7.00 -14.74
N ALA A 321 -3.84 -6.55 -15.32
CA ALA A 321 -4.45 -6.98 -16.59
C ALA A 321 -4.84 -8.47 -16.62
N ASP A 322 -5.92 -8.82 -15.92
CA ASP A 322 -6.63 -10.11 -16.04
C ASP A 322 -5.74 -11.35 -15.82
N LYS A 323 -4.73 -11.22 -14.96
CA LYS A 323 -3.66 -12.20 -14.74
C LYS A 323 -3.40 -12.44 -13.27
N LEU A 324 -3.21 -13.71 -12.92
CA LEU A 324 -2.93 -14.17 -11.57
C LEU A 324 -1.42 -14.25 -11.34
N TYR A 325 -0.95 -13.67 -10.24
CA TYR A 325 0.46 -13.73 -9.80
C TYR A 325 0.57 -14.40 -8.41
N ILE A 326 1.49 -15.35 -8.29
CA ILE A 326 1.84 -16.05 -7.05
C ILE A 326 3.35 -15.92 -6.84
N MET A 327 3.77 -15.59 -5.64
CA MET A 327 5.19 -15.52 -5.28
C MET A 327 5.39 -16.16 -3.91
N GLY A 328 6.59 -16.63 -3.61
CA GLY A 328 6.85 -17.21 -2.31
C GLY A 328 8.31 -17.53 -2.07
N GLU A 329 8.59 -17.91 -0.83
CA GLU A 329 9.90 -18.32 -0.36
C GLU A 329 9.84 -19.74 0.21
N TYR A 330 10.93 -20.48 0.06
CA TYR A 330 11.09 -21.82 0.60
C TYR A 330 12.58 -22.08 0.89
N TYR A 331 12.87 -23.11 1.70
CA TYR A 331 14.24 -23.52 1.98
C TYR A 331 14.51 -24.90 1.38
N ASP A 332 15.35 -24.93 0.34
CA ASP A 332 15.81 -26.15 -0.31
C ASP A 332 16.68 -26.96 0.68
N LEU A 333 16.30 -28.22 0.92
CA LEU A 333 16.97 -29.10 1.87
C LEU A 333 18.26 -29.74 1.34
N ALA A 334 18.44 -29.81 0.02
CA ALA A 334 19.64 -30.34 -0.63
C ALA A 334 20.73 -29.28 -0.74
N GLU A 335 20.38 -28.07 -1.19
CA GLU A 335 21.28 -26.91 -1.24
C GLU A 335 21.43 -26.19 0.11
N ARG A 336 20.56 -26.48 1.09
CA ARG A 336 20.52 -25.86 2.43
C ARG A 336 20.41 -24.34 2.38
N LYS A 337 19.63 -23.83 1.41
CA LYS A 337 19.53 -22.40 1.08
C LYS A 337 18.07 -21.98 0.86
N GLN A 338 17.76 -20.75 1.28
CA GLN A 338 16.47 -20.10 1.01
C GLN A 338 16.44 -19.60 -0.44
N PHE A 339 15.32 -19.84 -1.10
CA PHE A 339 15.04 -19.44 -2.47
C PHE A 339 13.66 -18.81 -2.57
N ASN A 340 13.48 -17.99 -3.60
CA ASN A 340 12.20 -17.37 -3.93
C ASN A 340 11.73 -17.90 -5.31
N TYR A 341 10.43 -18.05 -5.50
CA TYR A 341 9.79 -18.42 -6.77
C TYR A 341 8.73 -17.40 -7.19
N PHE A 342 8.44 -17.35 -8.49
CA PHE A 342 7.41 -16.51 -9.11
C PHE A 342 6.65 -17.32 -10.14
N LEU A 343 5.33 -17.24 -10.11
CA LEU A 343 4.39 -17.96 -10.96
C LEU A 343 3.30 -17.00 -11.46
N LYS A 344 2.95 -17.11 -12.73
CA LYS A 344 1.96 -16.29 -13.42
C LYS A 344 0.98 -17.19 -14.17
N LEU A 345 -0.31 -16.93 -14.03
CA LEU A 345 -1.37 -17.62 -14.77
C LEU A 345 -2.32 -16.64 -15.48
N ASP A 346 -3.03 -17.13 -16.50
CA ASP A 346 -4.21 -16.45 -17.04
C ASP A 346 -5.45 -16.66 -16.14
N ASP A 347 -6.55 -15.99 -16.46
CA ASP A 347 -7.83 -16.09 -15.75
C ASP A 347 -8.52 -17.46 -15.94
N THR A 348 -8.10 -18.26 -16.92
CA THR A 348 -8.48 -19.68 -17.04
C THR A 348 -7.52 -20.60 -16.27
N GLY A 349 -6.49 -20.05 -15.61
CA GLY A 349 -5.51 -20.79 -14.84
C GLY A 349 -4.61 -21.70 -15.66
N ASN A 350 -4.14 -21.27 -16.83
CA ASN A 350 -2.97 -21.88 -17.47
C ASN A 350 -1.71 -21.12 -17.05
N VAL A 351 -0.59 -21.83 -16.88
CA VAL A 351 0.69 -21.20 -16.52
C VAL A 351 1.22 -20.41 -17.73
N LEU A 352 1.35 -19.10 -17.56
CA LEU A 352 1.92 -18.18 -18.55
C LEU A 352 3.42 -17.95 -18.34
N ASP A 353 3.86 -17.97 -17.09
CA ASP A 353 5.28 -17.81 -16.73
C ASP A 353 5.58 -18.47 -15.38
N TYR A 354 6.77 -19.03 -15.24
CA TYR A 354 7.29 -19.61 -14.00
C TYR A 354 8.79 -19.40 -13.87
N THR A 355 9.24 -19.08 -12.67
CA THR A 355 10.66 -18.93 -12.31
C THR A 355 10.87 -19.48 -10.90
N ASP A 356 11.62 -20.57 -10.78
CA ASP A 356 12.13 -21.09 -9.52
C ASP A 356 13.54 -20.56 -9.24
N LYS A 357 13.99 -20.62 -7.97
CA LYS A 357 15.34 -20.26 -7.51
C LYS A 357 15.83 -18.92 -8.04
N ILE A 358 14.96 -17.90 -7.96
CA ILE A 358 15.20 -16.54 -8.47
C ILE A 358 16.56 -16.03 -7.96
N LYS A 359 17.44 -15.71 -8.91
CA LYS A 359 18.79 -15.20 -8.67
C LYS A 359 18.85 -13.69 -8.92
N THR A 360 19.92 -13.07 -8.46
CA THR A 360 20.37 -11.73 -8.87
C THR A 360 21.29 -11.83 -10.07
N ASN A 361 21.51 -10.72 -10.77
CA ASN A 361 22.46 -10.63 -11.89
C ASN A 361 23.93 -10.41 -11.45
N ASP A 362 24.18 -10.24 -10.14
CA ASP A 362 25.47 -9.92 -9.54
C ASP A 362 25.82 -10.82 -8.33
N ASP A 363 25.17 -11.98 -8.22
CA ASP A 363 25.26 -12.95 -7.12
C ASP A 363 24.92 -12.42 -5.71
N THR A 364 24.39 -11.19 -5.57
CA THR A 364 23.85 -10.68 -4.29
C THR A 364 22.80 -11.61 -3.71
N PHE A 365 22.94 -11.99 -2.43
CA PHE A 365 21.91 -12.77 -1.73
C PHE A 365 20.96 -11.86 -0.94
N TYR A 366 19.71 -11.77 -1.42
CA TYR A 366 18.58 -11.21 -0.70
C TYR A 366 17.79 -12.31 -0.01
N LEU A 367 17.21 -12.01 1.17
CA LEU A 367 16.43 -12.99 1.95
C LEU A 367 15.04 -13.21 1.33
N LEU A 368 14.29 -12.12 1.15
CA LEU A 368 12.88 -12.10 0.72
C LEU A 368 12.68 -11.01 -0.32
N TYR A 369 11.90 -11.30 -1.36
CA TYR A 369 11.35 -10.29 -2.25
C TYR A 369 9.88 -9.98 -1.91
N LYS A 370 9.45 -8.73 -2.11
CA LYS A 370 8.05 -8.30 -2.00
C LYS A 370 7.74 -7.34 -3.14
N PRO A 371 6.73 -7.60 -3.99
CA PRO A 371 6.45 -6.75 -5.14
C PRO A 371 6.03 -5.33 -4.74
N ILE A 372 6.46 -4.38 -5.57
CA ILE A 372 6.06 -2.97 -5.61
C ILE A 372 5.08 -2.78 -6.78
N HIS A 373 5.42 -3.36 -7.93
CA HIS A 373 4.65 -3.28 -9.17
C HIS A 373 4.94 -4.51 -10.02
N ILE A 374 3.93 -5.10 -10.64
CA ILE A 374 4.09 -6.21 -11.57
C ILE A 374 3.33 -5.86 -12.85
N SER A 375 3.92 -6.12 -14.01
CA SER A 375 3.28 -5.99 -15.31
C SER A 375 4.08 -6.77 -16.33
N ASP A 376 3.58 -6.84 -17.57
CA ASP A 376 4.32 -7.49 -18.65
C ASP A 376 5.66 -6.77 -18.91
N THR A 377 5.70 -5.43 -18.87
CA THR A 377 6.91 -4.61 -19.15
C THR A 377 7.78 -4.28 -17.93
N LEU A 378 7.22 -4.20 -16.72
CA LEU A 378 7.94 -3.76 -15.53
C LEU A 378 7.55 -4.59 -14.30
N LYS A 379 8.54 -5.19 -13.64
CA LYS A 379 8.37 -5.99 -12.41
C LYS A 379 9.37 -5.48 -11.38
N LEU A 380 8.89 -4.72 -10.39
CA LEU A 380 9.67 -4.09 -9.33
C LEU A 380 9.37 -4.73 -7.98
N PHE A 381 10.40 -4.89 -7.16
CA PHE A 381 10.30 -5.52 -5.84
C PHE A 381 11.16 -4.78 -4.81
N TRP A 382 10.68 -4.75 -3.58
CA TRP A 382 11.54 -4.64 -2.40
C TRP A 382 12.32 -5.93 -2.26
N ALA A 383 13.62 -5.82 -2.01
CA ALA A 383 14.49 -6.94 -1.65
C ALA A 383 15.02 -6.73 -0.22
N TYR A 384 14.76 -7.68 0.67
CA TYR A 384 15.10 -7.57 2.09
C TYR A 384 16.56 -7.96 2.38
N LYS A 385 17.16 -7.22 3.31
CA LYS A 385 18.60 -7.11 3.60
C LYS A 385 19.36 -6.47 2.44
N SER A 386 19.49 -5.14 2.48
CA SER A 386 20.21 -4.37 1.45
C SER A 386 21.67 -4.78 1.35
N LYS A 387 22.19 -4.91 0.13
CA LYS A 387 23.62 -5.21 -0.10
C LYS A 387 24.56 -4.06 0.27
N ASN A 388 24.01 -2.85 0.45
CA ASN A 388 24.74 -1.63 0.75
C ASN A 388 24.57 -1.18 2.22
N SER A 389 24.14 -2.06 3.13
CA SER A 389 23.88 -1.71 4.53
C SER A 389 24.06 -2.88 5.51
N ASP A 390 24.87 -2.66 6.55
CA ASP A 390 25.03 -3.62 7.64
C ASP A 390 23.78 -3.74 8.53
N LYS A 391 22.91 -2.70 8.58
CA LYS A 391 21.65 -2.65 9.35
C LYS A 391 20.84 -3.94 9.20
N GLU A 392 20.31 -4.46 10.30
CA GLU A 392 19.49 -5.68 10.32
C GLU A 392 18.29 -5.54 9.38
N ILE A 393 17.45 -4.52 9.61
CA ILE A 393 16.32 -4.18 8.74
C ILE A 393 16.77 -3.12 7.73
N SER A 394 16.89 -3.52 6.47
CA SER A 394 17.22 -2.66 5.33
C SER A 394 16.67 -3.26 4.04
N TYR A 395 16.43 -2.42 3.02
CA TYR A 395 15.82 -2.84 1.76
C TYR A 395 16.58 -2.27 0.56
N ASP A 396 16.58 -3.02 -0.54
CA ASP A 396 16.88 -2.52 -1.87
C ASP A 396 15.61 -2.51 -2.74
N ILE A 397 15.62 -1.71 -3.79
CA ILE A 397 14.66 -1.78 -4.90
C ILE A 397 15.36 -2.54 -6.03
N VAL A 398 14.75 -3.64 -6.46
CA VAL A 398 15.22 -4.47 -7.57
C VAL A 398 14.16 -4.57 -8.66
N LYS A 399 14.60 -4.86 -9.88
CA LYS A 399 13.76 -5.12 -11.05
C LYS A 399 14.05 -6.54 -11.56
N MET A 400 13.05 -7.30 -11.94
CA MET A 400 13.29 -8.54 -12.68
C MET A 400 13.59 -8.21 -14.15
N ASN A 401 14.75 -8.65 -14.66
CA ASN A 401 15.18 -8.47 -16.05
C ASN A 401 14.61 -9.56 -16.99
N ASP A 402 14.89 -9.44 -18.29
CA ASP A 402 14.36 -10.36 -19.31
C ASP A 402 14.92 -11.79 -19.23
N LYS A 403 16.02 -11.99 -18.48
CA LYS A 403 16.58 -13.30 -18.12
C LYS A 403 15.97 -13.89 -16.84
N LYS A 404 15.03 -13.17 -16.20
CA LYS A 404 14.40 -13.48 -14.90
C LYS A 404 15.33 -13.35 -13.69
N GLU A 405 16.44 -12.64 -13.84
CA GLU A 405 17.36 -12.29 -12.75
C GLU A 405 16.90 -10.96 -12.12
N MET A 406 17.12 -10.81 -10.81
CA MET A 406 16.90 -9.55 -10.09
C MET A 406 18.09 -8.60 -10.29
N GLU A 407 17.82 -7.49 -10.96
CA GLU A 407 18.70 -6.36 -11.24
C GLU A 407 18.54 -5.29 -10.15
N TYR A 408 19.64 -4.92 -9.50
CA TYR A 408 19.66 -3.86 -8.49
C TYR A 408 19.42 -2.47 -9.11
N LEU A 409 18.50 -1.66 -8.54
CA LEU A 409 18.24 -0.29 -8.99
C LEU A 409 18.66 0.78 -7.97
N ALA A 410 18.29 0.61 -6.71
CA ALA A 410 18.51 1.59 -5.65
C ALA A 410 18.48 0.92 -4.28
N SER A 411 19.03 1.59 -3.26
CA SER A 411 18.90 1.17 -1.87
C SER A 411 17.93 2.07 -1.13
N PHE A 412 17.25 1.53 -0.12
CA PHE A 412 16.19 2.22 0.61
C PHE A 412 16.27 1.92 2.11
N PHE A 413 16.98 2.79 2.82
CA PHE A 413 17.10 2.77 4.28
C PHE A 413 17.46 4.18 4.79
N PRO A 414 17.14 4.52 6.05
CA PRO A 414 17.47 5.82 6.62
C PRO A 414 18.96 5.92 6.97
N ILE A 415 19.55 7.10 6.75
CA ILE A 415 20.80 7.53 7.38
C ILE A 415 20.55 7.62 8.88
N GLY A 416 21.37 6.96 9.68
CA GLY A 416 21.22 6.89 11.13
C GLY A 416 22.16 5.83 11.72
N ASN A 417 22.02 5.55 13.02
CA ASN A 417 22.71 4.46 13.70
C ASN A 417 22.23 3.07 13.17
N ASN A 418 22.83 1.96 13.63
CA ASN A 418 22.49 0.63 13.11
C ASN A 418 21.12 0.07 13.56
N GLU A 419 20.53 0.64 14.62
CA GLU A 419 19.19 0.29 15.10
C GLU A 419 18.08 1.08 14.38
N GLU A 420 18.40 2.23 13.77
CA GLU A 420 17.46 3.03 12.98
C GLU A 420 17.11 2.35 11.65
N TYR A 421 15.82 2.05 11.42
CA TYR A 421 15.36 1.43 10.17
C TYR A 421 14.05 2.02 9.67
N PHE A 422 13.81 1.89 8.36
CA PHE A 422 12.51 2.13 7.75
C PHE A 422 12.00 0.82 7.12
N SER A 423 10.79 0.40 7.47
CA SER A 423 10.15 -0.80 6.91
C SER A 423 9.01 -0.41 5.96
N PRO A 424 9.11 -0.71 4.65
CA PRO A 424 8.06 -0.46 3.66
C PRO A 424 6.94 -1.51 3.78
N HIS A 425 5.94 -1.16 4.57
CA HIS A 425 4.77 -1.97 4.86
C HIS A 425 3.82 -2.11 3.66
N ASN A 426 3.67 -1.10 2.81
CA ASN A 426 3.03 -1.23 1.50
C ASN A 426 3.64 -0.25 0.49
N ALA A 427 3.47 -0.48 -0.81
CA ALA A 427 3.92 0.45 -1.84
C ALA A 427 3.01 0.42 -3.08
N LEU A 428 2.89 1.56 -3.76
CA LEU A 428 2.23 1.69 -5.06
C LEU A 428 3.16 2.38 -6.06
N TRP A 429 3.08 1.97 -7.31
CA TRP A 429 3.74 2.64 -8.43
C TRP A 429 2.70 3.38 -9.27
N VAL A 430 2.78 4.72 -9.31
CA VAL A 430 1.80 5.57 -10.02
C VAL A 430 2.53 6.62 -10.86
N GLY A 431 2.41 6.50 -12.19
CA GLY A 431 3.17 7.34 -13.12
C GLY A 431 4.68 7.07 -12.98
N ASN A 432 5.43 8.04 -12.47
CA ASN A 432 6.84 7.88 -12.08
C ASN A 432 7.08 7.87 -10.55
N ARG A 433 6.01 7.78 -9.76
CA ARG A 433 6.08 7.92 -8.30
C ARG A 433 5.93 6.59 -7.59
N LEU A 434 6.92 6.29 -6.76
CA LEU A 434 6.88 5.24 -5.77
C LEU A 434 6.27 5.83 -4.49
N ILE A 435 5.00 5.51 -4.24
CA ILE A 435 4.32 5.83 -2.98
C ILE A 435 4.64 4.70 -1.99
N ILE A 436 5.11 5.06 -0.80
CA ILE A 436 5.57 4.10 0.22
C ILE A 436 4.83 4.36 1.52
N TYR A 437 4.16 3.31 2.01
CA TYR A 437 3.59 3.26 3.34
C TYR A 437 4.54 2.48 4.22
N GLY A 438 4.89 3.00 5.38
CA GLY A 438 5.86 2.32 6.24
C GLY A 438 6.00 2.93 7.62
N VAL A 439 6.93 2.35 8.36
CA VAL A 439 7.32 2.80 9.70
C VAL A 439 8.80 3.14 9.72
N TYR A 440 9.13 4.30 10.28
CA TYR A 440 10.48 4.60 10.75
C TYR A 440 10.55 4.27 12.24
N ALA A 441 11.60 3.58 12.66
CA ALA A 441 11.88 3.27 14.05
C ALA A 441 13.27 3.78 14.43
N LEU A 442 13.40 4.36 15.64
CA LEU A 442 14.66 4.90 16.17
C LEU A 442 15.49 3.89 16.98
N GLY A 443 15.40 2.61 16.63
CA GLY A 443 16.03 1.54 17.40
C GLY A 443 15.24 1.14 18.64
N VAL A 444 15.86 0.29 19.47
CA VAL A 444 15.21 -0.28 20.67
C VAL A 444 15.23 0.73 21.82
N THR A 445 16.31 1.51 21.95
CA THR A 445 16.57 2.36 23.12
C THR A 445 16.24 3.85 22.88
N ALA A 446 15.00 4.15 22.48
CA ALA A 446 14.65 5.50 22.00
C ALA A 446 14.20 6.51 23.09
N ASP A 447 14.15 6.12 24.37
CA ASP A 447 14.10 7.06 25.51
C ASP A 447 14.68 6.53 26.83
N GLU A 448 14.53 7.33 27.89
CA GLU A 448 15.03 7.08 29.25
C GLU A 448 14.48 5.81 29.92
N ASN A 449 13.44 5.18 29.35
CA ASN A 449 12.89 3.89 29.78
C ASN A 449 13.32 2.72 28.86
N GLY A 450 13.88 3.02 27.68
CA GLY A 450 14.40 2.01 26.74
C GLY A 450 13.36 1.41 25.78
N GLU A 451 12.31 2.16 25.42
CA GLU A 451 11.25 1.69 24.50
C GLU A 451 11.47 2.16 23.04
N PRO A 452 11.12 1.33 22.01
CA PRO A 452 11.30 1.65 20.60
C PRO A 452 10.25 2.63 20.08
N ARG A 453 10.71 3.81 19.64
CA ARG A 453 9.84 4.87 19.11
C ARG A 453 9.64 4.72 17.61
N HIS A 454 8.37 4.57 17.23
CA HIS A 454 7.91 4.40 15.86
C HIS A 454 7.24 5.69 15.35
N THR A 455 7.32 5.94 14.04
CA THR A 455 6.54 6.98 13.36
C THR A 455 6.12 6.45 12.00
N TYR A 456 4.83 6.44 11.73
CA TYR A 456 4.26 5.93 10.49
C TYR A 456 4.14 7.02 9.42
N TYR A 457 4.38 6.63 8.17
CA TYR A 457 4.50 7.54 7.04
C TYR A 457 3.74 7.07 5.81
N ILE A 458 3.29 8.06 5.01
CA ILE A 458 3.16 7.92 3.55
C ILE A 458 4.22 8.82 2.92
N LEU A 459 5.15 8.26 2.16
CA LEU A 459 6.19 8.97 1.42
C LEU A 459 5.93 8.85 -0.08
N ALA A 460 6.37 9.82 -0.86
CA ALA A 460 6.46 9.70 -2.32
C ALA A 460 7.89 9.96 -2.79
N PHE A 461 8.43 9.08 -3.61
CA PHE A 461 9.74 9.25 -4.26
C PHE A 461 9.60 9.19 -5.77
N ASP A 462 10.47 9.91 -6.47
CA ASP A 462 10.76 9.62 -7.88
C ASP A 462 11.81 8.49 -7.93
N LEU A 463 11.53 7.43 -8.69
CA LEU A 463 12.43 6.27 -8.76
C LEU A 463 13.76 6.60 -9.44
N ASP A 464 13.80 7.56 -10.36
CA ASP A 464 15.04 7.94 -11.02
C ASP A 464 15.93 8.79 -10.11
N ASP A 465 15.37 9.56 -9.18
CA ASP A 465 16.17 10.23 -8.14
C ASP A 465 16.75 9.21 -7.14
N LEU A 466 15.99 8.19 -6.74
CA LEU A 466 16.51 7.06 -5.94
C LEU A 466 17.63 6.29 -6.66
N LYS A 467 17.53 6.07 -7.97
CA LYS A 467 18.62 5.50 -8.79
C LYS A 467 19.84 6.41 -8.81
N LYS A 468 19.67 7.71 -9.10
CA LYS A 468 20.77 8.70 -9.20
C LYS A 468 21.62 8.72 -7.93
N GLY A 469 21.02 8.81 -6.75
CA GLY A 469 21.75 8.78 -5.47
C GLY A 469 22.33 7.41 -5.09
N SER A 470 21.95 6.34 -5.78
CA SER A 470 22.71 5.08 -5.72
C SER A 470 23.93 5.11 -6.65
N THR A 471 23.78 5.58 -7.90
CA THR A 471 24.88 5.63 -8.89
C THR A 471 26.07 6.51 -8.46
N THR A 472 25.89 7.43 -7.51
CA THR A 472 27.03 8.16 -6.88
C THR A 472 27.96 7.27 -6.03
N VAL A 473 27.71 5.96 -5.91
CA VAL A 473 28.54 5.00 -5.16
C VAL A 473 29.03 3.83 -6.04
N SER A 474 29.23 4.02 -7.36
CA SER A 474 30.17 3.22 -8.17
C SER A 474 30.50 3.86 -9.52
N THR A 475 31.74 3.73 -9.98
CA THR A 475 32.21 4.29 -11.26
C THR A 475 32.12 3.28 -12.41
N SER A 476 31.11 3.41 -13.26
CA SER A 476 31.14 3.00 -14.68
C SER A 476 30.02 3.73 -15.43
N ASP A 477 30.39 4.43 -16.51
CA ASP A 477 29.62 5.15 -17.54
C ASP A 477 28.09 5.38 -17.38
N PRO A 478 27.61 6.64 -17.56
CA PRO A 478 26.20 6.96 -17.38
C PRO A 478 25.32 6.42 -18.51
N ILE A 479 24.27 5.68 -18.14
CA ILE A 479 23.12 5.43 -19.02
C ILE A 479 22.41 6.78 -19.27
N ASP A 480 22.14 7.11 -20.54
CA ASP A 480 21.42 8.34 -20.91
C ASP A 480 19.93 8.23 -20.59
N ILE A 481 19.59 8.46 -19.33
CA ILE A 481 18.21 8.62 -18.86
C ILE A 481 17.78 10.05 -19.19
N GLY A 482 17.11 10.22 -20.33
CA GLY A 482 16.86 11.50 -21.00
C GLY A 482 16.41 12.62 -20.06
N LYS A 483 17.32 13.56 -19.79
CA LYS A 483 17.13 14.66 -18.83
C LYS A 483 15.93 15.54 -19.23
N GLN A 484 14.86 15.52 -18.44
CA GLN A 484 13.74 16.43 -18.66
C GLN A 484 14.14 17.85 -18.27
N VAL A 485 14.58 18.66 -19.24
CA VAL A 485 14.84 20.10 -19.01
C VAL A 485 13.59 20.78 -18.45
N VAL A 486 13.74 21.52 -17.35
CA VAL A 486 12.67 22.23 -16.64
C VAL A 486 13.07 23.69 -16.37
N VAL A 487 12.06 24.52 -16.12
CA VAL A 487 12.22 25.94 -15.75
C VAL A 487 11.41 26.28 -14.50
N TYR A 488 12.00 27.04 -13.58
CA TYR A 488 11.37 27.43 -12.32
C TYR A 488 11.86 28.80 -11.82
N PRO A 489 11.10 29.52 -10.96
CA PRO A 489 9.69 29.28 -10.66
C PRO A 489 8.81 29.47 -11.90
N ASN A 490 7.69 28.76 -12.00
CA ASN A 490 6.76 28.91 -13.11
C ASN A 490 5.33 28.68 -12.59
N PRO A 491 4.49 29.73 -12.41
CA PRO A 491 4.73 31.13 -12.79
C PRO A 491 5.89 31.82 -12.06
N THR A 492 6.51 32.82 -12.70
CA THR A 492 7.55 33.70 -12.11
C THR A 492 7.09 35.16 -12.01
N LEU A 493 7.75 35.94 -11.14
CA LEU A 493 7.58 37.39 -10.97
C LEU A 493 8.71 38.20 -11.63
N ASP A 494 9.93 37.66 -11.69
CA ASP A 494 11.11 38.40 -12.13
C ASP A 494 12.15 37.50 -12.84
N LYS A 495 12.53 36.37 -12.26
CA LYS A 495 13.66 35.53 -12.72
C LYS A 495 13.22 34.11 -13.01
N LEU A 496 13.84 33.49 -14.02
CA LEU A 496 13.55 32.12 -14.43
C LEU A 496 14.85 31.32 -14.56
N TYR A 497 14.99 30.28 -13.74
CA TYR A 497 16.13 29.38 -13.73
C TYR A 497 15.87 28.15 -14.61
N ILE A 498 16.92 27.63 -15.26
CA ILE A 498 16.91 26.44 -16.09
C ILE A 498 17.65 25.31 -15.38
N LYS A 499 17.10 24.10 -15.36
CA LYS A 499 17.74 22.90 -14.78
C LYS A 499 17.47 21.66 -15.63
N GLY A 500 18.36 20.67 -15.54
CA GLY A 500 18.24 19.41 -16.27
C GLY A 500 18.77 19.50 -17.70
N VAL A 501 19.70 20.41 -17.97
CA VAL A 501 20.42 20.54 -19.24
C VAL A 501 21.80 21.12 -18.97
N ASP A 502 22.79 20.65 -19.70
CA ASP A 502 24.18 21.10 -19.66
C ASP A 502 24.59 21.53 -21.07
N ASN A 503 25.64 22.35 -21.20
CA ASN A 503 26.17 22.80 -22.50
C ASN A 503 25.11 23.48 -23.41
N ILE A 504 24.27 24.34 -22.83
CA ILE A 504 23.36 25.22 -23.59
C ILE A 504 24.19 26.09 -24.55
N GLN A 505 23.79 26.13 -25.82
CA GLN A 505 24.38 26.98 -26.85
C GLN A 505 23.58 28.28 -27.06
N ASN A 506 22.25 28.21 -26.99
CA ASN A 506 21.39 29.36 -27.22
C ASN A 506 20.05 29.25 -26.44
N ILE A 507 19.46 30.40 -26.12
CA ILE A 507 18.16 30.56 -25.47
C ILE A 507 17.37 31.65 -26.21
N ASP A 508 16.40 31.24 -27.02
CA ASP A 508 15.44 32.17 -27.62
C ASP A 508 14.22 32.31 -26.70
N ILE A 509 13.60 33.49 -26.64
CA ILE A 509 12.32 33.70 -25.96
C ILE A 509 11.33 34.26 -26.98
N TYR A 510 10.11 33.72 -26.97
CA TYR A 510 9.00 34.16 -27.83
C TYR A 510 7.81 34.57 -26.97
N ASP A 511 7.07 35.60 -27.39
CA ASP A 511 5.81 36.00 -26.79
C ASP A 511 4.63 35.10 -27.22
N SER A 512 3.42 35.41 -26.75
CA SER A 512 2.20 34.65 -27.06
C SER A 512 1.78 34.72 -28.53
N GLN A 513 2.36 35.61 -29.34
CA GLN A 513 2.14 35.74 -30.78
C GLN A 513 3.25 35.06 -31.60
N GLY A 514 4.21 34.39 -30.93
CA GLY A 514 5.36 33.76 -31.58
C GLY A 514 6.44 34.75 -32.04
N LYS A 515 6.38 36.01 -31.62
CA LYS A 515 7.42 37.00 -31.93
C LYS A 515 8.58 36.81 -30.95
N MET A 516 9.80 36.72 -31.47
CA MET A 516 11.02 36.66 -30.66
C MET A 516 11.21 37.98 -29.91
N VAL A 517 11.55 37.89 -28.62
CA VAL A 517 11.78 39.01 -27.70
C VAL A 517 13.20 38.94 -27.10
N PRO A 518 13.81 40.08 -26.69
CA PRO A 518 15.25 40.11 -26.42
C PRO A 518 15.63 39.39 -25.13
N THR A 519 16.32 38.25 -25.24
CA THR A 519 16.80 37.45 -24.10
C THR A 519 17.77 38.25 -23.22
N ASN A 520 17.32 38.68 -22.04
CA ASN A 520 18.17 39.26 -21.02
C ASN A 520 18.67 38.16 -20.07
N SER A 521 19.66 37.38 -20.49
CA SER A 521 20.35 36.42 -19.61
C SER A 521 21.75 36.92 -19.27
N ARG A 522 22.12 36.83 -17.97
CA ARG A 522 23.51 37.07 -17.53
C ARG A 522 24.35 35.79 -17.52
N SER A 523 23.69 34.65 -17.60
CA SER A 523 24.25 33.30 -17.63
C SER A 523 23.21 32.34 -18.24
N TYR A 524 23.64 31.20 -18.78
CA TYR A 524 22.72 30.28 -19.47
C TYR A 524 21.76 29.50 -18.54
N ASP A 525 21.98 29.55 -17.24
CA ASP A 525 21.13 28.94 -16.21
C ASP A 525 20.04 29.90 -15.67
N MET A 526 20.06 31.19 -16.02
CA MET A 526 19.14 32.21 -15.48
C MET A 526 18.75 33.28 -16.51
N ILE A 527 17.44 33.40 -16.74
CA ILE A 527 16.81 34.43 -17.57
C ILE A 527 16.18 35.51 -16.68
N ASP A 528 16.48 36.77 -16.98
CA ASP A 528 15.83 37.93 -16.40
C ASP A 528 14.58 38.31 -17.22
N LEU A 529 13.42 38.29 -16.57
CA LEU A 529 12.11 38.64 -17.10
C LEU A 529 11.51 39.84 -16.32
N GLU A 530 12.29 40.57 -15.53
CA GLU A 530 11.79 41.68 -14.70
C GLU A 530 11.12 42.77 -15.54
N ILE A 531 11.70 43.09 -16.70
CA ILE A 531 11.17 44.09 -17.65
C ILE A 531 10.08 43.54 -18.60
N TYR A 532 9.71 42.26 -18.50
CA TYR A 532 8.75 41.64 -19.42
C TYR A 532 7.31 41.85 -18.94
N PRO A 533 6.38 42.26 -19.82
CA PRO A 533 4.94 42.34 -19.49
C PRO A 533 4.38 41.02 -18.97
N GLN A 534 3.37 41.10 -18.10
CA GLN A 534 2.60 39.94 -17.63
C GLN A 534 2.03 39.16 -18.83
N GLY A 535 2.15 37.83 -18.83
CA GLY A 535 1.73 37.03 -19.98
C GLY A 535 2.31 35.63 -20.05
N VAL A 536 2.09 34.98 -21.20
CA VAL A 536 2.64 33.66 -21.54
C VAL A 536 3.80 33.84 -22.52
N TYR A 537 4.92 33.20 -22.20
CA TYR A 537 6.12 33.17 -23.03
C TYR A 537 6.53 31.73 -23.34
N PHE A 538 7.31 31.55 -24.40
CA PHE A 538 7.89 30.27 -24.79
C PHE A 538 9.41 30.41 -24.83
N VAL A 539 10.10 29.70 -23.94
CA VAL A 539 11.57 29.67 -23.85
C VAL A 539 12.07 28.47 -24.62
N LYS A 540 12.82 28.69 -25.69
CA LYS A 540 13.43 27.66 -26.52
C LYS A 540 14.92 27.53 -26.19
N ILE A 541 15.28 26.41 -25.57
CA ILE A 541 16.65 26.07 -25.19
C ILE A 541 17.24 25.19 -26.30
N GLN A 542 18.46 25.52 -26.73
CA GLN A 542 19.19 24.78 -27.76
C GLN A 542 20.52 24.31 -27.18
N THR A 543 20.81 23.01 -27.27
CA THR A 543 22.14 22.43 -27.03
C THR A 543 22.74 21.97 -28.35
N LYS A 544 23.99 21.53 -28.34
CA LYS A 544 24.67 20.94 -29.50
C LYS A 544 23.87 19.79 -30.14
N ASP A 545 23.22 18.98 -29.32
CA ASP A 545 22.65 17.69 -29.71
C ASP A 545 21.11 17.65 -29.60
N SER A 546 20.45 18.74 -29.15
CA SER A 546 18.98 18.80 -28.97
C SER A 546 18.40 20.23 -28.96
N GLN A 547 17.09 20.37 -29.17
CA GLN A 547 16.34 21.60 -28.91
C GLN A 547 15.03 21.30 -28.17
N LYS A 548 14.63 22.14 -27.20
CA LYS A 548 13.39 21.98 -26.44
C LYS A 548 12.75 23.32 -26.11
N THR A 549 11.42 23.40 -26.21
CA THR A 549 10.63 24.60 -25.89
C THR A 549 9.81 24.38 -24.63
N LEU A 550 9.78 25.38 -23.73
CA LEU A 550 9.09 25.34 -22.44
C LEU A 550 8.16 26.56 -22.30
N ARG A 551 6.92 26.34 -21.87
CA ARG A 551 5.93 27.39 -21.65
C ARG A 551 6.08 28.01 -20.25
N VAL A 552 6.19 29.33 -20.19
CA VAL A 552 6.40 30.12 -18.98
C VAL A 552 5.25 31.10 -18.78
N ILE A 553 4.88 31.34 -17.52
CA ILE A 553 3.89 32.34 -17.13
C ILE A 553 4.58 33.43 -16.30
N LYS A 554 4.55 34.67 -16.78
CA LYS A 554 4.98 35.87 -16.06
C LYS A 554 3.78 36.50 -15.35
N LYS A 555 3.85 36.57 -14.02
CA LYS A 555 2.96 37.36 -13.15
C LYS A 555 3.46 38.80 -12.97
#